data_AF-A0A4S1F0I9-F1
#
_entry.id   AF-A0A4S1F0I9-F1
#
_cell.length_a   1.000
_cell.length_b   1.000
_cell.length_c   1.000
_cell.angle_alpha   90.00
_cell.angle_beta   90.00
_cell.angle_gamma   90.00
#
_symmetry.space_group_name_H-M   'P 1'
#
loop_
_entity.id
_entity.type
_entity.pdbx_description
1 polymer ?
#
loop_
_entity_poly.entity_id
_entity_poly.type
_entity_poly.pdbx_seq_one_letter_code
_entity_poly.pdbx_strand_id
1 'polypeptide(L)'
;MRQEKRDIEVKIDVRYLGQSYDLPILVDITDKHFWDKLPDNFHAAHAARFGHADPSNPIEIVGIGVTGIGRIDTPVLPKLAEGMSLPP
;
A
#
# COMPACT_ATOMS: atom_id res chain seq x y z
N MET A 1 -24.01 -1.85 18.36
CA MET A 1 -23.55 -1.43 17.02
C MET A 1 -22.13 -0.86 17.18
N ARG A 2 -21.07 -1.63 16.90
CA ARG A 2 -19.66 -1.21 17.07
C ARG A 2 -19.04 -1.12 15.67
N GLN A 3 -19.37 -0.07 14.92
CA GLN A 3 -19.01 0.06 13.50
C GLN A 3 -17.90 1.08 13.19
N GLU A 4 -17.29 1.76 14.17
CA GLU A 4 -16.59 3.03 13.87
C GLU A 4 -15.05 2.96 13.81
N LYS A 5 -14.47 1.79 13.55
CA LYS A 5 -13.00 1.62 13.47
C LYS A 5 -12.59 0.66 12.37
N ARG A 6 -13.12 0.83 11.15
CA ARG A 6 -12.79 0.00 9.98
C ARG A 6 -12.16 0.85 8.90
N ASP A 7 -10.99 0.44 8.44
CA ASP A 7 -10.28 1.02 7.30
C ASP A 7 -10.30 0.00 6.15
N ILE A 8 -10.37 0.47 4.92
CA ILE A 8 -10.38 -0.38 3.73
C ILE A 8 -9.25 0.09 2.82
N GLU A 9 -8.29 -0.78 2.58
CA GLU A 9 -7.22 -0.55 1.60
C GLU A 9 -7.51 -1.38 0.35
N VAL A 10 -7.44 -0.73 -0.82
CA VAL A 10 -7.59 -1.39 -2.11
C VAL A 10 -6.28 -1.28 -2.87
N LYS A 11 -5.84 -2.40 -3.45
CA LYS A 11 -4.68 -2.47 -4.33
C LYS A 11 -5.06 -3.08 -5.66
N ILE A 12 -4.44 -2.60 -6.73
CA ILE A 12 -4.54 -3.18 -8.06
C ILE A 12 -3.14 -3.65 -8.44
N ASP A 13 -3.01 -4.94 -8.72
CA ASP A 13 -1.76 -5.56 -9.13
C ASP A 13 -1.60 -5.35 -10.65
N VAL A 14 -0.57 -4.61 -11.05
CA VAL A 14 -0.36 -4.14 -12.44
C VAL A 14 1.02 -4.56 -12.94
N ARG A 15 1.14 -4.90 -14.22
CA ARG A 15 2.43 -5.19 -14.88
C ARG A 15 2.46 -4.63 -16.29
N TYR A 16 3.64 -4.47 -16.88
CA TYR A 16 3.73 -4.29 -18.33
C TYR A 16 3.35 -5.59 -19.05
N LEU A 17 2.76 -5.47 -20.25
CA LEU A 17 2.43 -6.62 -21.06
C LEU A 17 3.69 -7.48 -21.33
N GLY A 18 3.61 -8.77 -21.00
CA GLY A 18 4.73 -9.71 -21.14
C GLY A 18 5.73 -9.73 -19.97
N GLN A 19 5.58 -8.87 -18.96
CA GLN A 19 6.43 -8.89 -17.77
C GLN A 19 6.07 -10.05 -16.83
N SER A 20 7.07 -10.65 -16.18
CA SER A 20 6.87 -11.78 -15.27
C SER A 20 6.38 -11.39 -13.88
N TYR A 21 6.64 -10.16 -13.45
CA TYR A 21 6.32 -9.66 -12.10
C TYR A 21 5.38 -8.47 -12.17
N ASP A 22 4.36 -8.48 -11.33
CA ASP A 22 3.46 -7.36 -11.07
C ASP A 22 3.92 -6.48 -9.91
N LEU A 23 3.36 -5.27 -9.87
CA LEU A 23 3.55 -4.29 -8.82
C LEU A 23 2.18 -3.87 -8.27
N PRO A 24 1.92 -4.00 -6.96
CA PRO A 24 0.69 -3.51 -6.36
C PRO A 24 0.67 -1.99 -6.31
N ILE A 25 -0.40 -1.39 -6.84
CA ILE A 25 -0.68 0.04 -6.76
C ILE A 25 -1.85 0.25 -5.81
N LEU A 26 -1.62 0.99 -4.73
CA LEU A 26 -2.68 1.41 -3.82
C LEU A 26 -3.59 2.42 -4.53
N VAL A 27 -4.89 2.22 -4.42
CA VAL A 27 -5.89 3.10 -5.02
C VAL A 27 -6.88 3.58 -3.97
N ASP A 28 -7.18 4.87 -4.02
CA ASP A 28 -8.32 5.43 -3.29
C ASP A 28 -9.58 5.27 -4.13
N ILE A 29 -10.42 4.31 -3.77
CA ILE A 29 -11.67 4.03 -4.49
C ILE A 29 -12.72 5.12 -4.34
N THR A 30 -12.53 6.08 -3.44
CA THR A 30 -13.42 7.24 -3.30
C THR A 30 -13.14 8.32 -4.34
N ASP A 31 -11.93 8.33 -4.92
CA ASP A 31 -11.55 9.20 -6.02
C ASP A 31 -12.09 8.68 -7.35
N LYS A 32 -13.06 9.37 -7.96
CA LYS A 32 -13.67 8.95 -9.24
C LYS A 32 -12.68 8.85 -10.40
N HIS A 33 -11.51 9.47 -10.29
CA HIS A 33 -10.46 9.47 -11.30
C HIS A 33 -9.34 8.45 -11.04
N PHE A 34 -9.51 7.54 -10.06
CA PHE A 34 -8.45 6.59 -9.72
C PHE A 34 -8.06 5.71 -10.93
N TRP A 35 -9.02 5.38 -11.82
CA TRP A 35 -8.75 4.62 -13.04
C TRP A 35 -7.87 5.40 -14.03
N ASP A 36 -8.17 6.68 -14.24
CA ASP A 36 -7.40 7.54 -15.14
C ASP A 36 -5.96 7.74 -14.64
N LYS A 37 -5.78 7.76 -13.31
CA LYS A 37 -4.47 7.93 -12.64
C LYS A 37 -3.67 6.64 -12.51
N LEU A 38 -4.30 5.47 -12.66
CA LEU A 38 -3.66 4.18 -12.42
C LEU A 38 -2.39 3.98 -13.28
N PRO A 39 -2.37 4.28 -14.60
CA PRO A 39 -1.17 4.11 -15.40
C PRO A 39 -0.01 4.98 -14.91
N ASP A 40 -0.25 6.27 -14.68
CA ASP A 40 0.79 7.21 -14.21
C ASP A 40 1.34 6.79 -12.84
N ASN A 41 0.46 6.36 -11.93
CA ASN A 41 0.85 5.84 -10.62
C ASN A 41 1.71 4.58 -10.75
N PHE A 42 1.37 3.68 -11.67
CA PHE A 42 2.16 2.50 -11.95
C PHE A 42 3.54 2.85 -12.54
N HIS A 43 3.60 3.74 -13.53
CA HIS A 43 4.88 4.17 -14.12
C HIS A 43 5.78 4.84 -13.09
N ALA A 44 5.23 5.72 -12.24
CA ALA A 44 5.96 6.35 -11.16
C ALA A 44 6.48 5.32 -10.14
N ALA A 45 5.65 4.36 -9.74
CA ALA A 45 6.04 3.31 -8.80
C ALA A 45 7.09 2.36 -9.40
N HIS A 46 6.97 2.01 -10.69
CA HIS A 46 7.95 1.19 -11.40
C HIS A 46 9.30 1.91 -11.52
N ALA A 47 9.30 3.20 -11.86
CA ALA A 47 10.51 4.03 -11.89
C ALA A 47 11.18 4.12 -10.51
N ALA A 48 10.40 4.33 -9.45
CA ALA A 48 10.93 4.37 -8.09
C ALA A 48 11.52 3.02 -7.65
N ARG A 49 10.91 1.90 -8.06
CA ARG A 49 11.30 0.55 -7.63
C ARG A 49 12.45 -0.06 -8.44
N PHE A 50 12.52 0.23 -9.74
CA PHE A 50 13.42 -0.41 -10.71
C PHE A 50 14.31 0.59 -11.48
N GLY A 51 14.21 1.89 -11.19
CA GLY A 51 15.03 2.93 -11.81
C GLY A 51 14.61 3.34 -13.24
N HIS A 52 13.52 2.78 -13.77
CA HIS A 52 13.00 3.11 -15.10
C HIS A 52 11.50 2.83 -15.19
N ALA A 53 10.83 3.43 -16.18
CA ALA A 53 9.48 3.09 -16.58
C ALA A 53 9.37 3.18 -18.12
N ASP A 54 8.42 2.46 -18.71
CA ASP A 54 8.15 2.50 -20.14
C ASP A 54 6.69 2.92 -20.38
N PRO A 55 6.40 4.23 -20.41
CA PRO A 55 5.05 4.74 -20.64
C PRO A 55 4.48 4.37 -22.02
N SER A 56 5.31 3.90 -22.95
CA SER A 56 4.87 3.49 -24.29
C SER A 56 4.37 2.05 -24.32
N ASN A 57 4.75 1.23 -23.34
CA ASN A 57 4.35 -0.17 -23.24
C ASN A 57 3.00 -0.31 -22.53
N PRO A 58 2.02 -1.02 -23.12
CA PRO A 58 0.74 -1.28 -22.46
C PRO A 58 0.90 -1.95 -21.10
N ILE A 59 0.02 -1.59 -20.17
CA ILE A 59 -0.09 -2.22 -18.86
C ILE A 59 -1.25 -3.22 -18.85
N GLU A 60 -1.15 -4.22 -17.98
CA GLU A 60 -2.17 -5.23 -17.72
C GLU A 60 -2.47 -5.30 -16.22
N ILE A 61 -3.76 -5.36 -15.88
CA ILE A 61 -4.22 -5.62 -14.51
C ILE A 61 -4.29 -7.13 -14.33
N VAL A 62 -3.53 -7.65 -13.38
CA VAL A 62 -3.50 -9.10 -13.09
C VAL A 62 -4.34 -9.48 -11.87
N GLY A 63 -4.66 -8.51 -11.01
CA GLY A 63 -5.39 -8.78 -9.78
C GLY A 63 -5.90 -7.51 -9.10
N ILE A 64 -6.92 -7.70 -8.26
CA ILE A 64 -7.45 -6.67 -7.36
C ILE A 64 -7.49 -7.27 -5.96
N GLY A 65 -6.88 -6.58 -5.00
CA GLY A 65 -6.87 -6.96 -3.59
C GLY A 65 -7.60 -5.93 -2.73
N VAL A 66 -8.36 -6.41 -1.74
CA VAL A 66 -9.03 -5.56 -0.75
C VAL A 66 -8.67 -6.06 0.65
N THR A 67 -8.14 -5.17 1.48
CA THR A 67 -7.79 -5.44 2.86
C THR A 67 -8.71 -4.65 3.78
N GLY A 68 -9.49 -5.34 4.62
CA GLY A 68 -10.29 -4.71 5.67
C GLY A 68 -9.54 -4.72 6.99
N ILE A 69 -9.27 -3.54 7.55
CA ILE A 69 -8.54 -3.38 8.81
C ILE A 69 -9.51 -2.97 9.91
N GLY A 70 -9.71 -3.84 10.90
CA GLY A 70 -10.39 -3.49 12.15
C GLY A 70 -9.41 -2.88 13.16
N ARG A 71 -9.57 -1.60 13.51
CA ARG A 71 -8.74 -0.96 14.54
C ARG A 71 -9.24 -1.33 15.93
N ILE A 72 -8.35 -1.85 16.76
CA ILE A 72 -8.55 -2.04 18.20
C ILE A 72 -7.84 -0.93 18.98
N ASP A 73 -8.18 -0.78 20.25
CA ASP A 73 -7.47 0.15 21.11
C ASP A 73 -6.02 -0.31 21.31
N THR A 74 -5.06 0.60 21.12
CA THR A 74 -3.63 0.31 21.26
C THR A 74 -3.34 -0.05 22.73
N PRO A 75 -2.65 -1.17 23.02
CA PRO A 75 -2.29 -1.51 24.38
C PRO A 75 -1.31 -0.48 24.95
N VAL A 76 -1.51 -0.10 26.21
CA VAL A 76 -0.58 0.78 26.92
C VAL A 76 0.65 -0.02 27.32
N LEU A 77 1.81 0.36 26.81
CA LEU A 77 3.09 -0.23 27.24
C LEU A 77 3.40 0.24 28.67
N PRO A 78 3.76 -0.68 29.60
CA PRO A 78 4.19 -0.28 30.92
C PRO A 78 5.49 0.51 30.83
N LYS A 79 5.58 1.63 31.56
CA LYS A 79 6.84 2.34 31.75
C LYS A 79 7.71 1.53 32.70
N LEU A 80 8.88 1.08 32.24
CA LEU A 80 9.89 0.50 33.12
C LEU A 80 10.46 1.61 34.00
N ALA A 81 10.74 1.29 35.27
CA ALA A 81 11.49 2.20 36.13
C ALA A 81 12.88 2.45 35.54
N GLU A 82 13.40 3.67 35.68
CA GLU A 82 14.78 3.97 35.30
C GLU A 82 15.72 3.09 36.13
N GLY A 83 16.69 2.47 35.45
CA GLY A 83 17.68 1.61 36.11
C GLY A 83 18.49 2.43 37.12
N MET A 84 18.57 1.95 38.36
CA MET A 84 19.44 2.55 39.36
C MET A 84 20.90 2.18 39.09
N SER A 85 21.66 3.14 38.56
CA SER A 85 23.12 3.14 38.36
C SER A 85 23.71 2.03 37.48
N LEU A 86 24.75 2.37 36.71
CA LEU A 86 25.65 1.39 36.11
C LEU A 86 26.34 0.56 37.22
N PRO A 87 26.55 -0.75 37.02
CA PRO A 87 27.40 -1.55 37.90
C PRO A 87 28.84 -1.00 37.92
N PRO A 88 29.58 -1.18 39.03
CA PRO A 88 30.94 -0.65 39.21
C PRO A 88 31.97 -1.25 38.24
#